data_AF-A0A392M0Y8-F1
#
_entry.id   AF-A0A392M0Y8-F1
#
_cell.length_a   1.000
_cell.length_b   1.000
_cell.length_c   1.000
_cell.angle_alpha   90.00
_cell.angle_beta   90.00
_cell.angle_gamma   90.00
#
_symmetry.space_group_name_H-M   'P 1'
#
loop_
_entity.id
_entity.type
_entity.pdbx_description
1 polymer ?
#
loop_
_entity_poly.entity_id
_entity_poly.type
_entity_poly.pdbx_seq_one_letter_code
_entity_poly.pdbx_strand_id
1 'polypeptide(L)'
;MLLNPRNSFESYCRLLKLNIDDTEPLQYFLCEDNTCEIENSWSEQHGFVQEASTFIVSDDLIVMPNVVGISLNLLQKHGVTDLDAIDKQTVYISKKEAFDLLKLSLVSKTPLTDFMFKMEKFVANLHPRNRLEFWTGEVEKPSDESNSNEMIVKIVRRKSNEQILFVEAEEDFADFVFSFLTFPLGGVLHMLQGISFLNSIDSLYKSMTELSSDRCLKSPELKKDLTNPHIYKKFELRNQILPIAIYTDRNKPLTREFVDPKSSISGGYSKTPFTCMVTYDLVVTPMSSVNVISYLERKKVPLNDLEERYIWCEGGKAVHQA
;
A
#
# COMPACT_ATOMS: atom_id res chain seq x y z
N MET A 1 15.67 -4.00 3.97
CA MET A 1 15.09 -3.36 2.78
C MET A 1 13.57 -3.43 2.75
N LEU A 2 12.93 -4.56 3.10
CA LEU A 2 11.46 -4.66 3.11
C LEU A 2 10.77 -3.68 4.08
N LEU A 3 11.39 -3.37 5.22
CA LEU A 3 10.85 -2.41 6.20
C LEU A 3 11.06 -0.93 5.82
N ASN A 4 11.81 -0.67 4.76
CA ASN A 4 12.02 0.67 4.23
C ASN A 4 12.06 0.58 2.68
N PRO A 5 10.92 0.25 2.04
CA PRO A 5 10.84 0.12 0.60
C PRO A 5 11.14 1.45 -0.06
N ARG A 6 11.79 1.42 -1.23
CA ARG A 6 12.06 2.63 -1.99
C ARG A 6 10.76 3.21 -2.56
N ASN A 7 10.59 4.51 -2.42
CA ASN A 7 9.54 5.25 -3.09
C ASN A 7 9.87 5.38 -4.59
N SER A 8 8.99 4.92 -5.48
CA SER A 8 9.17 5.06 -6.93
C SER A 8 9.16 6.51 -7.43
N PHE A 9 8.71 7.45 -6.59
CA PHE A 9 8.68 8.89 -6.85
C PHE A 9 9.64 9.69 -5.97
N GLU A 10 10.69 9.06 -5.43
CA GLU A 10 11.67 9.73 -4.56
C GLU A 10 12.21 11.04 -5.18
N SER A 11 12.47 11.07 -6.49
CA SER A 11 12.97 12.26 -7.20
C SER A 11 12.05 13.48 -7.04
N TYR A 12 10.73 13.28 -7.05
CA TYR A 12 9.73 14.32 -6.85
C TYR A 12 9.63 14.76 -5.39
N CYS A 13 9.91 13.86 -4.45
CA CYS A 13 9.79 14.12 -3.01
C CYS A 13 11.03 14.79 -2.41
N ARG A 14 12.20 14.63 -3.03
CA ARG A 14 13.51 15.10 -2.53
C ARG A 14 13.55 16.60 -2.19
N LEU A 15 12.81 17.41 -2.94
CA LEU A 15 12.84 18.87 -2.82
C LEU A 15 11.52 19.44 -2.27
N LEU A 16 10.74 18.62 -1.56
CA LEU A 16 9.57 19.10 -0.83
C LEU A 16 10.01 20.00 0.34
N LYS A 17 9.24 21.06 0.58
CA LYS A 17 9.49 22.01 1.68
C LYS A 17 9.44 21.35 3.06
N LEU A 18 8.70 20.25 3.18
CA LEU A 18 8.58 19.45 4.38
C LEU A 18 9.07 18.04 4.07
N ASN A 19 10.22 17.67 4.65
CA ASN A 19 10.70 16.31 4.61
C ASN A 19 10.19 15.53 5.85
N ILE A 20 9.49 14.41 5.62
CA ILE A 20 8.84 13.63 6.70
C ILE A 20 9.73 12.46 7.13
N ASP A 21 10.59 11.92 6.26
CA ASP A 21 11.60 10.95 6.64
C ASP A 21 12.94 11.68 6.73
N ASP A 22 13.60 11.70 7.89
CA ASP A 22 14.92 12.38 8.07
C ASP A 22 16.05 11.69 7.28
N THR A 23 15.69 10.91 6.27
CA THR A 23 16.57 10.23 5.35
C THR A 23 17.34 11.26 4.55
N GLU A 24 18.66 11.18 4.60
CA GLU A 24 19.50 11.94 3.69
C GLU A 24 19.19 11.55 2.24
N PRO A 25 19.10 12.51 1.31
CA PRO A 25 18.84 12.19 -0.09
C PRO A 25 19.86 11.19 -0.63
N LEU A 26 19.38 10.13 -1.27
CA LEU A 26 20.26 9.11 -1.83
C LEU A 26 21.22 9.72 -2.86
N GLN A 27 22.50 9.46 -2.68
CA GLN A 27 23.54 9.76 -3.67
C GLN A 27 23.62 8.58 -4.63
N TYR A 28 23.44 8.86 -5.93
CA TYR A 28 23.56 7.87 -6.98
C TYR A 28 24.95 7.97 -7.60
N PHE A 29 25.63 6.84 -7.73
CA PHE A 29 26.87 6.72 -8.47
C PHE A 29 26.58 6.07 -9.82
N LEU A 30 26.95 6.73 -10.91
CA LEU A 30 27.04 6.12 -12.23
C LEU A 30 28.44 5.58 -12.41
N CYS A 31 28.53 4.30 -12.77
CA CYS A 31 29.81 3.68 -13.08
C CYS A 31 29.73 3.15 -14.50
N GLU A 32 30.37 3.84 -15.44
CA GLU A 32 30.45 3.39 -16.84
C GLU A 32 31.74 2.59 -17.07
N ASP A 33 32.85 2.87 -16.35
CA ASP A 33 34.16 2.22 -16.57
C ASP A 33 35.03 2.10 -15.30
N ASN A 34 34.63 1.29 -14.31
CA ASN A 34 35.31 1.12 -12.99
C ASN A 34 35.52 2.40 -12.16
N THR A 35 35.22 3.57 -12.71
CA THR A 35 35.10 4.85 -12.04
C THR A 35 33.63 5.11 -11.77
N CYS A 36 33.32 5.52 -10.54
CA CYS A 36 31.96 5.82 -10.11
C CYS A 36 31.86 7.32 -9.85
N GLU A 37 31.10 8.03 -10.68
CA GLU A 37 30.86 9.45 -10.52
C GLU A 37 29.47 9.70 -9.92
N ILE A 38 29.35 10.72 -9.07
CA ILE A 38 28.06 11.11 -8.49
C ILE A 38 27.22 11.77 -9.60
N GLU A 39 26.10 11.15 -9.96
CA GLU A 39 25.16 11.73 -10.92
C GLU A 39 24.24 12.75 -10.19
N ASN A 40 24.60 14.03 -10.29
CA ASN A 40 23.77 15.13 -9.76
C ASN A 40 22.70 15.63 -10.77
N SER A 41 22.57 15.00 -11.94
CA SER A 41 21.85 15.54 -13.12
C SER A 41 20.36 15.17 -13.21
N TRP A 42 19.68 14.90 -12.10
CA TRP A 42 18.22 14.81 -12.15
C TRP A 42 17.64 16.22 -12.14
N SER A 43 16.81 16.54 -13.13
CA SER A 43 16.02 17.78 -13.17
C SER A 43 15.40 18.03 -11.79
N GLU A 44 15.53 19.23 -11.24
CA GLU A 44 14.99 19.63 -9.93
C GLU A 44 13.46 19.44 -9.89
N GLN A 45 13.00 18.23 -9.59
CA GLN A 45 11.59 17.89 -9.57
C GLN A 45 11.00 18.22 -8.20
N HIS A 46 10.43 19.41 -8.08
CA HIS A 46 9.73 19.86 -6.85
C HIS A 46 8.28 19.38 -6.77
N GLY A 47 8.02 18.20 -6.19
CA GLY A 47 6.67 17.69 -5.98
C GLY A 47 5.86 17.44 -7.26
N PHE A 48 4.58 17.09 -7.10
CA PHE A 48 3.72 16.57 -8.17
C PHE A 48 2.95 17.64 -8.95
N VAL A 49 2.77 18.82 -8.36
CA VAL A 49 1.90 19.88 -8.87
C VAL A 49 2.69 21.02 -9.52
N GLN A 50 2.04 21.81 -10.37
CA GLN A 50 2.66 23.00 -10.96
C GLN A 50 3.02 24.03 -9.87
N GLU A 51 4.04 24.83 -10.14
CA GLU A 51 4.46 25.88 -9.22
C GLU A 51 3.33 26.91 -9.02
N ALA A 52 3.16 27.37 -7.79
CA ALA A 52 2.11 28.32 -7.38
C ALA A 52 0.65 27.84 -7.54
N SER A 53 0.39 26.57 -7.88
CA SER A 53 -0.96 26.02 -7.84
C SER A 53 -1.55 26.07 -6.42
N THR A 54 -2.82 26.46 -6.32
CA THR A 54 -3.59 26.41 -5.08
C THR A 54 -4.76 25.46 -5.24
N PHE A 55 -5.11 24.78 -4.16
CA PHE A 55 -6.12 23.72 -4.15
C PHE A 55 -7.11 23.94 -3.02
N ILE A 56 -8.32 23.43 -3.22
CA ILE A 56 -9.31 23.25 -2.18
C ILE A 56 -9.26 21.77 -1.80
N VAL A 57 -9.11 21.49 -0.51
CA VAL A 57 -9.14 20.12 0.01
C VAL A 57 -10.32 20.03 0.96
N SER A 58 -11.27 19.15 0.67
CA SER A 58 -12.40 18.89 1.57
C SER A 58 -12.00 18.00 2.74
N ASP A 59 -12.87 17.90 3.74
CA ASP A 59 -12.61 17.13 4.96
C ASP A 59 -12.28 15.66 4.68
N ASP A 60 -12.93 15.05 3.70
CA ASP A 60 -12.68 13.69 3.22
C ASP A 60 -11.47 13.59 2.25
N LEU A 61 -10.61 14.60 2.20
CA LEU A 61 -9.38 14.69 1.40
C LEU A 61 -9.59 14.70 -0.12
N ILE A 62 -10.77 15.08 -0.61
CA ILE A 62 -10.94 15.35 -2.04
C ILE A 62 -10.15 16.61 -2.40
N VAL A 63 -9.20 16.49 -3.32
CA VAL A 63 -8.37 17.59 -3.82
C VAL A 63 -9.00 18.16 -5.10
N MET A 64 -9.33 19.44 -5.07
CA MET A 64 -10.00 20.15 -6.15
C MET A 64 -9.19 21.38 -6.56
N PRO A 65 -9.27 21.82 -7.83
CA PRO A 65 -8.64 23.06 -8.26
C PRO A 65 -9.29 24.26 -7.54
N ASN A 66 -8.48 25.22 -7.11
CA ASN A 66 -8.99 26.42 -6.46
C ASN A 66 -9.57 27.40 -7.49
N VAL A 67 -10.82 27.15 -7.88
CA VAL A 67 -11.61 28.04 -8.73
C VAL A 67 -12.85 28.51 -7.99
N VAL A 68 -13.19 29.80 -8.13
CA VAL A 68 -14.29 30.44 -7.38
C VAL A 68 -15.61 29.68 -7.50
N GLY A 69 -15.91 29.15 -8.69
CA GLY A 69 -17.13 28.36 -8.92
C GLY A 69 -17.21 27.09 -8.07
N ILE A 70 -16.09 26.40 -7.84
CA ILE A 70 -16.03 25.22 -6.95
C ILE A 70 -16.21 25.66 -5.50
N SER A 71 -15.53 26.73 -5.07
CA SER A 71 -15.67 27.26 -3.71
C SER A 71 -17.13 27.61 -3.38
N LEU A 72 -17.81 28.32 -4.28
CA LEU A 72 -19.22 28.69 -4.10
C LEU A 72 -20.15 27.47 -4.08
N ASN A 73 -19.94 26.50 -4.97
CA ASN A 73 -20.72 25.26 -4.98
C ASN A 73 -20.52 24.47 -3.68
N LEU A 74 -19.29 24.40 -3.15
CA LEU A 74 -19.03 23.77 -1.86
C LEU A 74 -19.77 24.46 -0.73
N LEU A 75 -19.74 25.80 -0.65
CA LEU A 75 -20.47 26.55 0.37
C LEU A 75 -21.98 26.29 0.29
N GLN A 76 -22.55 26.32 -0.91
CA GLN A 76 -23.96 26.01 -1.14
C GLN A 76 -24.31 24.57 -0.75
N LYS A 77 -23.50 23.59 -1.16
CA LYS A 77 -23.68 22.17 -0.82
C LYS A 77 -23.67 21.92 0.69
N HIS A 78 -22.89 22.69 1.43
CA HIS A 78 -22.84 22.62 2.89
C HIS A 78 -23.87 23.53 3.59
N GLY A 79 -24.80 24.12 2.83
CA GLY A 79 -25.90 24.91 3.37
C GLY A 79 -25.48 26.29 3.91
N VAL A 80 -24.31 26.80 3.51
CA VAL A 80 -23.84 28.11 3.94
C VAL A 80 -24.55 29.20 3.14
N THR A 81 -25.48 29.90 3.79
CA THR A 81 -26.24 31.02 3.21
C THR A 81 -25.69 32.38 3.61
N ASP A 82 -24.93 32.44 4.70
CA ASP A 82 -24.31 33.65 5.26
C ASP A 82 -22.80 33.46 5.33
N LEU A 83 -22.06 34.31 4.60
CA LEU A 83 -20.61 34.25 4.53
C LEU A 83 -19.96 34.82 5.80
N ASP A 84 -20.65 35.70 6.52
CA ASP A 84 -20.14 36.30 7.75
C ASP A 84 -20.09 35.28 8.90
N ALA A 85 -20.81 34.17 8.76
CA ALA A 85 -20.77 33.04 9.69
C ALA A 85 -19.54 32.12 9.49
N ILE A 86 -18.73 32.33 8.45
CA ILE A 86 -17.56 31.50 8.16
C ILE A 86 -16.32 32.08 8.87
N ASP A 87 -15.77 31.31 9.82
CA ASP A 87 -14.46 31.62 10.39
C ASP A 87 -13.31 31.12 9.50
N LYS A 88 -12.22 31.88 9.42
CA LYS A 88 -11.03 31.54 8.64
C LYS A 88 -9.85 31.35 9.56
N GLN A 89 -9.38 30.11 9.64
CA GLN A 89 -8.21 29.74 10.42
C GLN A 89 -7.02 29.35 9.53
N THR A 90 -5.84 29.85 9.87
CA THR A 90 -4.56 29.44 9.25
C THR A 90 -3.87 28.44 10.17
N VAL A 91 -3.40 27.33 9.61
CA VAL A 91 -2.72 26.26 10.36
C VAL A 91 -1.37 25.97 9.76
N TYR A 92 -0.37 25.85 10.63
CA TYR A 92 0.99 25.48 10.25
C TYR A 92 1.16 23.96 10.39
N ILE A 93 1.59 23.31 9.31
CA ILE A 93 1.82 21.86 9.29
C ILE A 93 3.33 21.63 9.41
N SER A 94 3.77 21.09 10.56
CA SER A 94 5.13 20.55 10.70
C SER A 94 5.15 19.05 10.37
N LYS A 95 6.32 18.44 10.51
CA LYS A 95 6.51 16.99 10.29
C LYS A 95 5.57 16.14 11.17
N LYS A 96 5.37 16.54 12.42
CA LYS A 96 4.49 15.83 13.36
C LYS A 96 3.03 15.91 12.90
N GLU A 97 2.57 17.11 12.54
CA GLU A 97 1.21 17.33 12.05
C GLU A 97 0.95 16.58 10.74
N ALA A 98 1.92 16.54 9.81
CA ALA A 98 1.79 15.77 8.58
C ALA A 98 1.64 14.27 8.86
N PHE A 99 2.38 13.75 9.84
CA PHE A 99 2.26 12.35 10.27
C PHE A 99 0.91 12.06 10.94
N ASP A 100 0.41 12.96 11.78
CA ASP A 100 -0.91 12.79 12.41
C ASP A 100 -2.05 12.88 11.39
N LEU A 101 -1.95 13.76 10.38
CA LEU A 101 -2.89 13.81 9.26
C LEU A 101 -2.88 12.51 8.44
N LEU A 102 -1.71 11.92 8.19
CA LEU A 102 -1.59 10.62 7.52
C LEU A 102 -2.24 9.49 8.34
N LYS A 103 -2.09 9.47 9.66
CA LYS A 103 -2.80 8.48 10.48
C LYS A 103 -4.30 8.64 10.34
N LEU A 104 -4.78 9.88 10.47
CA LEU A 104 -6.21 10.20 10.41
C LEU A 104 -6.81 9.86 9.04
N SER A 105 -6.09 10.06 7.94
CA SER A 105 -6.59 9.70 6.61
C SER A 105 -6.85 8.20 6.44
N LEU A 106 -6.13 7.35 7.17
CA LEU A 106 -6.29 5.88 7.13
C LEU A 106 -7.46 5.37 7.97
N VAL A 107 -7.98 6.18 8.90
CA VAL A 107 -8.91 5.68 9.93
C VAL A 107 -10.18 6.51 10.08
N SER A 108 -10.12 7.81 9.77
CA SER A 108 -11.22 8.74 9.92
C SER A 108 -11.93 8.98 8.59
N LYS A 109 -13.24 9.26 8.69
CA LYS A 109 -14.07 9.77 7.59
C LYS A 109 -13.98 11.30 7.45
N THR A 110 -13.47 11.97 8.47
CA THR A 110 -13.39 13.43 8.60
C THR A 110 -11.98 13.84 9.09
N PRO A 111 -10.91 13.44 8.38
CA PRO A 111 -9.54 13.58 8.87
C PRO A 111 -9.09 15.03 9.08
N LEU A 112 -9.61 16.02 8.33
CA LEU A 112 -9.24 17.42 8.57
C LEU A 112 -9.91 17.96 9.84
N THR A 113 -11.20 17.69 10.03
CA THR A 113 -11.93 18.04 11.25
C THR A 113 -11.24 17.41 12.47
N ASP A 114 -10.93 16.13 12.41
CA ASP A 114 -10.29 15.40 13.51
C ASP A 114 -8.87 15.90 13.80
N PHE A 115 -8.15 16.30 12.75
CA PHE A 115 -6.82 16.90 12.85
C PHE A 115 -6.89 18.26 13.53
N MET A 116 -7.85 19.11 13.13
CA MET A 116 -8.06 20.45 13.68
C MET A 116 -8.42 20.42 15.17
N PHE A 117 -9.32 19.52 15.55
CA PHE A 117 -9.80 19.41 16.93
C PHE A 117 -8.99 18.45 17.79
N LYS A 118 -7.85 17.93 17.28
CA LYS A 118 -6.93 17.02 17.97
C LYS A 118 -7.67 15.96 18.76
N MET A 119 -8.27 15.00 18.07
CA MET A 119 -8.97 13.86 18.67
C MET A 119 -8.13 13.17 19.78
N GLU A 120 -8.28 13.60 21.03
CA GLU A 120 -7.55 13.03 22.18
C GLU A 120 -8.08 11.64 22.58
N LYS A 121 -9.18 11.17 21.98
CA LYS A 121 -9.83 9.92 22.34
C LYS A 121 -10.21 9.13 21.08
N PHE A 122 -9.24 8.42 20.53
CA PHE A 122 -9.49 7.38 19.55
C PHE A 122 -10.19 6.18 20.24
N VAL A 123 -11.51 6.25 20.43
CA VAL A 123 -12.31 5.03 20.56
C VAL A 123 -12.51 4.56 19.13
N ALA A 124 -11.77 3.52 18.75
CA ALA A 124 -11.88 2.86 17.47
C ALA A 124 -13.29 2.28 17.29
N ASN A 125 -14.26 3.13 16.94
CA ASN A 125 -15.51 2.71 16.33
C ASN A 125 -15.21 2.43 14.85
N LEU A 126 -14.28 1.50 14.61
CA LEU A 126 -14.13 0.85 13.31
C LEU A 126 -15.46 0.12 13.09
N HIS A 127 -16.37 0.72 12.34
CA HIS A 127 -17.60 0.04 11.96
C HIS A 127 -17.20 -1.20 11.14
N PRO A 128 -17.38 -2.43 11.67
CA PRO A 128 -17.01 -3.62 10.95
C PRO A 128 -18.21 -3.99 10.08
N ARG A 129 -18.29 -3.40 8.87
CA ARG A 129 -19.02 -3.96 7.72
C ARG A 129 -19.05 -2.97 6.56
N ASN A 130 -18.05 -3.04 5.69
CA ASN A 130 -18.37 -3.09 4.27
C ASN A 130 -18.17 -4.56 3.89
N ARG A 131 -19.26 -5.25 3.51
CA ARG A 131 -19.16 -6.63 3.00
C ARG A 131 -18.44 -6.54 1.66
N LEU A 132 -17.14 -6.83 1.64
CA LEU A 132 -16.48 -7.20 0.39
C LEU A 132 -16.99 -8.59 0.01
N GLU A 133 -17.37 -8.76 -1.24
CA GLU A 133 -17.59 -10.08 -1.82
C GLU A 133 -16.22 -10.72 -1.99
N PHE A 134 -15.83 -11.58 -1.04
CA PHE A 134 -14.65 -12.42 -1.20
C PHE A 134 -15.04 -13.61 -2.06
N TRP A 135 -14.22 -13.92 -3.08
CA TRP A 135 -14.37 -15.17 -3.81
C TRP A 135 -13.99 -16.32 -2.87
N THR A 136 -14.97 -16.99 -2.29
CA THR A 136 -14.79 -18.28 -1.63
C THR A 136 -15.08 -19.37 -2.66
N GLY A 137 -14.14 -19.62 -3.54
CA GLY A 137 -14.18 -20.80 -4.40
C GLY A 137 -13.63 -21.98 -3.62
N GLU A 138 -14.44 -23.02 -3.40
CA GLU A 138 -13.89 -24.34 -3.10
C GLU A 138 -13.15 -24.80 -4.35
N VAL A 139 -11.82 -24.65 -4.37
CA VAL A 139 -10.99 -25.20 -5.45
C VAL A 139 -10.86 -26.69 -5.19
N GLU A 140 -11.59 -27.49 -5.96
CA GLU A 140 -11.33 -28.92 -6.06
C GLU A 140 -9.89 -29.12 -6.57
N LYS A 141 -9.21 -30.13 -6.02
CA LYS A 141 -7.84 -30.52 -6.41
C LYS A 141 -7.74 -30.60 -7.95
N PRO A 142 -6.85 -29.86 -8.62
CA PRO A 142 -6.71 -29.94 -10.06
C PRO A 142 -6.24 -31.34 -10.47
N SER A 143 -6.81 -31.85 -11.57
CA SER A 143 -6.63 -33.22 -12.05
C SER A 143 -5.35 -33.45 -12.86
N ASP A 144 -4.59 -32.41 -13.21
CA ASP A 144 -3.46 -32.49 -14.13
C ASP A 144 -2.14 -31.96 -13.52
N GLU A 145 -1.14 -32.85 -13.42
CA GLU A 145 0.19 -32.66 -12.79
C GLU A 145 1.20 -31.81 -13.60
N SER A 146 0.77 -30.94 -14.52
CA SER A 146 1.73 -30.18 -15.33
C SER A 146 1.46 -28.67 -15.34
N ASN A 147 2.27 -27.95 -14.54
CA ASN A 147 2.44 -26.49 -14.43
C ASN A 147 1.42 -25.69 -13.62
N SER A 148 1.28 -25.94 -12.32
CA SER A 148 0.64 -24.95 -11.44
C SER A 148 1.62 -24.29 -10.47
N ASN A 149 1.78 -22.96 -10.62
CA ASN A 149 2.38 -22.06 -9.63
C ASN A 149 1.42 -21.89 -8.44
N GLU A 150 0.95 -22.99 -7.85
CA GLU A 150 0.00 -22.99 -6.74
C GLU A 150 0.73 -23.00 -5.40
N MET A 151 0.35 -22.09 -4.50
CA MET A 151 0.81 -22.15 -3.10
C MET A 151 -0.15 -23.02 -2.30
N ILE A 152 0.35 -24.08 -1.68
CA ILE A 152 -0.43 -24.93 -0.78
C ILE A 152 -0.16 -24.49 0.65
N VAL A 153 -1.22 -24.18 1.39
CA VAL A 153 -1.11 -23.78 2.79
C VAL A 153 -1.96 -24.64 3.69
N LYS A 154 -1.44 -24.94 4.88
CA LYS A 154 -2.15 -25.70 5.91
C LYS A 154 -2.72 -24.73 6.94
N ILE A 155 -4.04 -24.67 7.03
CA ILE A 155 -4.78 -23.83 7.97
C ILE A 155 -5.04 -24.62 9.23
N VAL A 156 -4.74 -24.00 10.38
CA VAL A 156 -5.15 -24.50 11.70
C VAL A 156 -6.21 -23.56 12.26
N ARG A 157 -7.40 -24.11 12.52
CA ARG A 157 -8.58 -23.36 12.98
C ARG A 157 -9.27 -24.04 14.15
N ARG A 158 -10.17 -23.29 14.79
CA ARG A 158 -11.03 -23.80 15.86
C ARG A 158 -12.28 -24.46 15.29
N LYS A 159 -12.64 -25.63 15.82
CA LYS A 159 -13.92 -26.31 15.52
C LYS A 159 -15.11 -25.57 16.10
N SER A 160 -14.95 -24.96 17.27
CA SER A 160 -16.05 -24.33 18.02
C SER A 160 -16.62 -23.08 17.36
N ASN A 161 -15.79 -22.30 16.64
CA ASN A 161 -16.21 -21.02 16.06
C ASN A 161 -15.63 -20.76 14.66
N GLU A 162 -15.05 -21.78 14.01
CA GLU A 162 -14.47 -21.72 12.67
C GLU A 162 -13.31 -20.70 12.52
N GLN A 163 -12.82 -20.14 13.63
CA GLN A 163 -11.79 -19.10 13.62
C GLN A 163 -10.44 -19.68 13.21
N ILE A 164 -9.82 -19.13 12.16
CA ILE A 164 -8.44 -19.41 11.79
C ILE A 164 -7.50 -18.86 12.87
N LEU A 165 -6.64 -19.73 13.39
CA LEU A 165 -5.66 -19.38 14.41
C LEU A 165 -4.34 -18.97 13.77
N PHE A 166 -3.86 -19.81 12.86
CA PHE A 166 -2.67 -19.59 12.06
C PHE A 166 -2.69 -20.48 10.82
N VAL A 167 -1.78 -20.17 9.90
CA VAL A 167 -1.49 -20.89 8.69
C VAL A 167 -0.05 -21.38 8.79
N GLU A 168 0.16 -22.68 8.60
CA GLU A 168 1.46 -23.30 8.37
C GLU A 168 1.71 -23.32 6.86
N ALA A 169 2.78 -22.66 6.42
CA ALA A 169 3.07 -22.49 4.99
C ALA A 169 4.57 -22.44 4.72
N GLU A 170 4.96 -22.69 3.48
CA GLU A 170 6.34 -22.61 3.02
C GLU A 170 6.76 -21.16 2.72
N GLU A 171 8.02 -20.98 2.33
CA GLU A 171 8.63 -19.68 2.09
C GLU A 171 7.87 -18.81 1.08
N ASP A 172 7.26 -19.42 0.07
CA ASP A 172 6.54 -18.72 -1.00
C ASP A 172 5.35 -17.92 -0.45
N PHE A 173 4.62 -18.49 0.52
CA PHE A 173 3.53 -17.80 1.19
C PHE A 173 4.04 -16.71 2.13
N ALA A 174 5.15 -16.95 2.83
CA ALA A 174 5.79 -15.93 3.66
C ALA A 174 6.21 -14.72 2.81
N ASP A 175 6.83 -14.99 1.66
CA ASP A 175 7.26 -13.97 0.71
C ASP A 175 6.05 -13.22 0.12
N PHE A 176 4.96 -13.92 -0.19
CA PHE A 176 3.68 -13.30 -0.55
C PHE A 176 3.18 -12.32 0.54
N VAL A 177 3.11 -12.75 1.80
CA VAL A 177 2.67 -11.88 2.91
C VAL A 177 3.62 -10.69 3.10
N PHE A 178 4.93 -10.91 3.02
CA PHE A 178 5.92 -9.83 3.13
C PHE A 178 5.86 -8.83 1.98
N SER A 179 5.43 -9.26 0.79
CA SER A 179 5.28 -8.36 -0.36
C SER A 179 4.28 -7.22 -0.11
N PHE A 180 3.34 -7.39 0.82
CA PHE A 180 2.37 -6.35 1.20
C PHE A 180 3.05 -5.07 1.67
N LEU A 181 4.23 -5.18 2.30
CA LEU A 181 5.03 -4.04 2.75
C LEU A 181 5.65 -3.25 1.60
N THR A 182 5.68 -3.81 0.40
CA THR A 182 6.34 -3.23 -0.77
C THR A 182 5.37 -2.60 -1.76
N PHE A 183 4.07 -2.83 -1.58
CA PHE A 183 3.06 -2.32 -2.51
C PHE A 183 2.81 -0.83 -2.29
N PRO A 184 2.88 -0.02 -3.36
CA PRO A 184 2.49 1.37 -3.26
C PRO A 184 0.98 1.47 -3.04
N LEU A 185 0.56 2.32 -2.09
CA LEU A 185 -0.85 2.46 -1.71
C LEU A 185 -1.76 2.77 -2.91
N GLY A 186 -1.31 3.63 -3.84
CA GLY A 186 -2.04 3.92 -5.08
C GLY A 186 -2.24 2.69 -5.97
N GLY A 187 -1.27 1.75 -6.00
CA GLY A 187 -1.35 0.54 -6.82
C GLY A 187 -2.31 -0.48 -6.21
N VAL A 188 -2.36 -0.55 -4.87
CA VAL A 188 -3.38 -1.32 -4.15
C VAL A 188 -4.78 -0.78 -4.44
N LEU A 189 -4.96 0.55 -4.38
CA LEU A 189 -6.24 1.17 -4.72
C LEU A 189 -6.63 0.96 -6.18
N HIS A 190 -5.67 1.03 -7.11
CA HIS A 190 -5.90 0.73 -8.52
C HIS A 190 -6.47 -0.67 -8.73
N MET A 191 -5.84 -1.67 -8.11
CA MET A 191 -6.30 -3.06 -8.13
C MET A 191 -7.71 -3.20 -7.56
N LEU A 192 -8.03 -2.42 -6.52
CA LEU A 192 -9.35 -2.37 -5.88
C LEU A 192 -10.33 -1.40 -6.59
N GLN A 193 -10.01 -0.92 -7.79
CA GLN A 193 -10.83 0.02 -8.57
C GLN A 193 -11.15 1.34 -7.83
N GLY A 194 -10.28 1.76 -6.92
CA GLY A 194 -10.43 2.97 -6.11
C GLY A 194 -11.43 2.85 -4.96
N ILE A 195 -11.93 1.65 -4.66
CA ILE A 195 -12.89 1.41 -3.58
C ILE A 195 -12.22 0.52 -2.53
N SER A 196 -11.92 1.09 -1.37
CA SER A 196 -11.33 0.37 -0.24
C SER A 196 -12.15 0.58 1.04
N PHE A 197 -11.52 0.32 2.19
CA PHE A 197 -12.09 0.60 3.51
C PHE A 197 -11.58 1.92 4.09
N LEU A 198 -10.60 2.53 3.42
CA LEU A 198 -9.93 3.75 3.84
C LEU A 198 -10.65 4.95 3.19
N ASN A 199 -11.88 5.24 3.61
CA ASN A 199 -12.80 6.18 2.93
C ASN A 199 -12.11 7.47 2.41
N SER A 200 -11.32 8.15 3.25
CA SER A 200 -10.64 9.40 2.88
C SER A 200 -9.52 9.18 1.85
N ILE A 201 -8.86 8.03 1.88
CA ILE A 201 -7.88 7.62 0.87
C ILE A 201 -8.56 7.28 -0.47
N ASP A 202 -9.76 6.69 -0.45
CA ASP A 202 -10.55 6.46 -1.67
C ASP A 202 -10.94 7.78 -2.33
N SER A 203 -11.40 8.75 -1.53
CA SER A 203 -11.68 10.13 -1.96
C SER A 203 -10.45 10.83 -2.52
N LEU A 204 -9.29 10.66 -1.88
CA LEU A 204 -8.01 11.18 -2.38
C LEU A 204 -7.60 10.54 -3.72
N TYR A 205 -7.73 9.21 -3.84
CA TYR A 205 -7.44 8.50 -5.09
C TYR A 205 -8.38 8.95 -6.22
N LYS A 206 -9.67 9.10 -5.93
CA LYS A 206 -10.67 9.65 -6.86
C LYS A 206 -10.29 11.05 -7.33
N SER A 207 -9.76 11.89 -6.44
CA SER A 207 -9.29 13.22 -6.82
C SER A 207 -8.17 13.13 -7.84
N MET A 208 -7.20 12.24 -7.64
CA MET A 208 -6.13 12.05 -8.61
C MET A 208 -6.66 11.57 -9.98
N THR A 209 -7.69 10.70 -10.02
CA THR A 209 -8.28 10.22 -11.28
C THR A 209 -9.15 11.27 -11.98
N GLU A 210 -9.76 12.21 -11.25
CA GLU A 210 -10.64 13.25 -11.81
C GLU A 210 -9.94 14.59 -12.08
N LEU A 211 -8.84 14.90 -11.38
CA LEU A 211 -8.14 16.19 -11.49
C LEU A 211 -7.59 16.44 -12.90
N SER A 212 -7.70 17.68 -13.37
CA SER A 212 -7.21 18.07 -14.71
C SER A 212 -5.68 18.12 -14.74
N SER A 213 -5.07 17.22 -15.51
CA SER A 213 -3.62 17.06 -15.56
C SER A 213 -2.89 18.25 -16.19
N ASP A 214 -3.51 18.89 -17.18
CA ASP A 214 -2.99 20.05 -17.92
C ASP A 214 -2.76 21.29 -17.06
N ARG A 215 -3.59 21.50 -16.03
CA ARG A 215 -3.55 22.69 -15.18
C ARG A 215 -2.92 22.47 -13.81
N CYS A 216 -3.03 21.26 -13.27
CA CYS A 216 -2.70 21.02 -11.88
C CYS A 216 -1.38 20.27 -11.70
N LEU A 217 -1.06 19.37 -12.63
CA LEU A 217 0.08 18.47 -12.51
C LEU A 217 1.23 18.93 -13.40
N LYS A 218 2.46 18.54 -13.03
CA LYS A 218 3.65 18.86 -13.82
C LYS A 218 3.69 18.16 -15.18
N SER A 219 3.10 16.97 -15.26
CA SER A 219 2.99 16.23 -16.52
C SER A 219 1.72 15.37 -16.49
N PRO A 220 1.10 15.14 -17.66
CA PRO A 220 -0.06 14.26 -17.78
C PRO A 220 0.27 12.79 -17.50
N GLU A 221 1.49 12.34 -17.78
CA GLU A 221 1.96 10.98 -17.48
C GLU A 221 1.98 10.73 -15.97
N LEU A 222 2.32 11.74 -15.18
CA LEU A 222 2.39 11.65 -13.72
C LEU A 222 1.06 11.23 -13.08
N LYS A 223 -0.07 11.63 -13.66
CA LYS A 223 -1.40 11.19 -13.19
C LYS A 223 -1.56 9.68 -13.30
N LYS A 224 -1.14 9.12 -14.43
CA LYS A 224 -1.18 7.68 -14.66
C LYS A 224 -0.23 6.97 -13.69
N ASP A 225 0.96 7.53 -13.49
CA ASP A 225 1.97 6.93 -12.61
C ASP A 225 1.53 6.96 -11.13
N LEU A 226 0.90 8.04 -10.66
CA LEU A 226 0.40 8.15 -9.28
C LEU A 226 -0.86 7.32 -9.03
N THR A 227 -1.68 7.08 -10.05
CA THR A 227 -2.90 6.25 -9.94
C THR A 227 -2.63 4.77 -10.14
N ASN A 228 -1.57 4.39 -10.86
CA ASN A 228 -1.15 3.01 -10.97
C ASN A 228 0.38 2.90 -10.77
N PRO A 229 0.85 3.20 -9.55
CA PRO A 229 2.25 3.15 -9.23
C PRO A 229 2.74 1.71 -9.25
N HIS A 230 3.92 1.54 -9.82
CA HIS A 230 4.50 0.23 -10.02
C HIS A 230 5.35 -0.21 -8.83
N ILE A 231 5.46 -1.51 -8.62
CA ILE A 231 6.41 -2.08 -7.65
C ILE A 231 7.83 -1.89 -8.20
N TYR A 232 8.74 -1.49 -7.33
CA TYR A 232 10.15 -1.43 -7.67
C TYR A 232 10.68 -2.84 -7.95
N LYS A 233 11.31 -3.05 -9.11
CA LYS A 233 11.73 -4.38 -9.63
C LYS A 233 12.46 -5.26 -8.61
N LYS A 234 13.23 -4.68 -7.69
CA LYS A 234 13.93 -5.43 -6.62
C LYS A 234 12.99 -6.18 -5.66
N PHE A 235 11.74 -5.76 -5.54
CA PHE A 235 10.75 -6.38 -4.67
C PHE A 235 9.79 -7.33 -5.41
N GLU A 236 9.94 -7.49 -6.73
CA GLU A 236 9.16 -8.43 -7.54
C GLU A 236 9.28 -9.87 -7.00
N LEU A 237 8.17 -10.58 -6.85
CA LEU A 237 8.18 -12.02 -6.60
C LEU A 237 8.22 -12.78 -7.92
N ARG A 238 8.95 -13.91 -8.00
CA ARG A 238 8.94 -14.77 -9.21
C ARG A 238 7.51 -15.22 -9.57
N ASN A 239 6.68 -15.49 -8.56
CA ASN A 239 5.29 -15.89 -8.70
C ASN A 239 4.37 -14.78 -8.18
N GLN A 240 4.43 -13.59 -8.80
CA GLN A 240 3.60 -12.45 -8.42
C GLN A 240 2.10 -12.76 -8.65
N ILE A 241 1.36 -13.02 -7.57
CA ILE A 241 -0.07 -13.36 -7.60
C ILE A 241 -0.94 -12.12 -7.87
N LEU A 242 -0.57 -10.96 -7.31
CA LEU A 242 -1.39 -9.75 -7.37
C LEU A 242 -1.07 -8.92 -8.61
N PRO A 243 -2.08 -8.40 -9.34
CA PRO A 243 -1.91 -7.69 -10.60
C PRO A 243 -1.45 -6.24 -10.42
N ILE A 244 -0.37 -6.02 -9.66
CA ILE A 244 0.28 -4.72 -9.50
C ILE A 244 1.50 -4.69 -10.41
N ALA A 245 1.50 -3.77 -11.37
CA ALA A 245 2.51 -3.73 -12.43
C ALA A 245 3.91 -3.43 -11.88
N ILE A 246 4.95 -3.87 -12.60
CA ILE A 246 6.36 -3.68 -12.24
C ILE A 246 6.96 -2.55 -13.06
N TYR A 247 7.76 -1.71 -12.41
CA TYR A 247 8.42 -0.62 -13.10
C TYR A 247 9.53 -1.20 -14.00
N THR A 248 9.33 -1.10 -15.30
CA THR A 248 10.37 -1.38 -16.31
C THR A 248 10.68 -0.08 -17.01
N ASP A 249 11.82 0.52 -16.68
CA ASP A 249 12.34 1.64 -17.47
C ASP A 249 12.63 1.12 -18.88
N ARG A 250 11.82 1.53 -19.87
CA ARG A 250 11.99 1.09 -21.27
C ARG A 250 13.17 1.78 -21.96
N ASN A 251 13.66 2.88 -21.40
CA ASN A 251 14.65 3.75 -22.06
C ASN A 251 16.05 3.65 -21.45
N LYS A 252 16.20 3.01 -20.29
CA LYS A 252 17.50 2.58 -19.76
C LYS A 252 17.39 1.13 -19.32
N PRO A 253 18.05 0.16 -19.99
CA PRO A 253 18.24 -1.12 -19.36
C PRO A 253 19.02 -0.84 -18.08
N LEU A 254 18.42 -1.16 -16.92
CA LEU A 254 19.15 -1.16 -15.66
C LEU A 254 20.24 -2.24 -15.80
N THR A 255 21.41 -1.88 -16.34
CA THR A 255 22.68 -2.60 -16.20
C THR A 255 23.20 -2.55 -14.76
N ARG A 256 22.37 -2.06 -13.84
CA ARG A 256 22.64 -1.98 -12.42
C ARG A 256 22.53 -3.38 -11.82
N GLU A 257 23.63 -4.14 -11.85
CA GLU A 257 23.84 -5.29 -10.97
C GLU A 257 23.91 -4.80 -9.52
N PHE A 258 22.74 -4.53 -8.93
CA PHE A 258 22.64 -4.47 -7.49
C PHE A 258 22.53 -5.90 -6.98
N VAL A 259 23.40 -6.26 -6.02
CA VAL A 259 23.37 -7.56 -5.34
C VAL A 259 21.94 -7.86 -4.89
N ASP A 260 21.38 -8.87 -5.53
CA ASP A 260 20.00 -9.30 -5.34
C ASP A 260 19.87 -9.96 -3.96
N PRO A 261 18.98 -9.49 -3.07
CA PRO A 261 18.67 -10.20 -1.85
C PRO A 261 17.84 -11.47 -2.12
N LYS A 262 17.33 -11.69 -3.34
CA LYS A 262 16.63 -12.91 -3.69
C LYS A 262 17.59 -14.09 -3.65
N SER A 263 17.18 -15.16 -2.98
CA SER A 263 17.90 -16.43 -3.09
C SER A 263 17.83 -16.91 -4.54
N SER A 264 18.97 -17.37 -5.08
CA SER A 264 19.00 -18.06 -6.37
C SER A 264 18.07 -19.27 -6.38
N ILE A 265 17.83 -19.84 -5.19
CA ILE A 265 17.04 -21.04 -4.93
C ILE A 265 15.54 -20.75 -4.94
N SER A 266 15.03 -19.86 -4.07
CA SER A 266 13.56 -19.64 -3.93
C SER A 266 13.02 -18.51 -4.82
N GLY A 267 13.83 -17.53 -5.22
CA GLY A 267 13.36 -16.38 -5.99
C GLY A 267 12.48 -15.38 -5.24
N GLY A 268 12.29 -15.58 -3.92
CA GLY A 268 11.67 -14.63 -3.00
C GLY A 268 12.67 -14.07 -1.99
N TYR A 269 12.21 -13.58 -0.83
CA TYR A 269 13.04 -12.88 0.15
C TYR A 269 13.75 -13.81 1.15
N SER A 270 13.34 -15.08 1.19
CA SER A 270 13.93 -16.15 1.99
C SER A 270 15.33 -16.56 1.47
N LYS A 271 16.28 -16.81 2.38
CA LYS A 271 17.64 -17.30 1.99
C LYS A 271 17.64 -18.78 1.64
N THR A 272 16.87 -19.56 2.38
CA THR A 272 16.74 -21.01 2.26
C THR A 272 15.28 -21.39 2.44
N PRO A 273 14.83 -22.50 1.84
CA PRO A 273 13.50 -23.05 2.10
C PRO A 273 13.23 -23.21 3.59
N PHE A 274 12.04 -22.81 4.03
CA PHE A 274 11.64 -22.97 5.43
C PHE A 274 10.12 -22.93 5.59
N THR A 275 9.63 -23.67 6.57
CA THR A 275 8.22 -23.61 6.98
C THR A 275 8.02 -22.49 8.00
N CYS A 276 6.95 -21.73 7.84
CA CYS A 276 6.56 -20.63 8.70
C CYS A 276 5.16 -20.85 9.29
N MET A 277 4.92 -20.20 10.42
CA MET A 277 3.61 -19.99 11.01
C MET A 277 3.19 -18.53 10.76
N VAL A 278 2.07 -18.33 10.08
CA VAL A 278 1.45 -17.02 9.84
C VAL A 278 0.16 -16.93 10.63
N THR A 279 0.12 -16.02 11.59
CA THR A 279 -1.06 -15.82 12.46
C THR A 279 -2.13 -14.95 11.79
N TYR A 280 -3.34 -14.89 12.35
CA TYR A 280 -4.45 -14.11 11.79
C TYR A 280 -4.17 -12.58 11.73
N ASP A 281 -3.24 -12.10 12.55
CA ASP A 281 -2.71 -10.74 12.55
C ASP A 281 -1.50 -10.56 11.62
N LEU A 282 -1.31 -11.52 10.70
CA LEU A 282 -0.25 -11.57 9.68
C LEU A 282 1.18 -11.55 10.25
N VAL A 283 1.35 -11.94 11.52
CA VAL A 283 2.69 -12.13 12.10
C VAL A 283 3.25 -13.45 11.59
N VAL A 284 4.34 -13.36 10.81
CA VAL A 284 5.10 -14.48 10.28
C VAL A 284 6.22 -14.85 11.24
N THR A 285 6.31 -16.12 11.61
CA THR A 285 7.38 -16.65 12.47
C THR A 285 7.90 -17.99 11.95
N PRO A 286 9.17 -18.36 12.19
CA PRO A 286 9.66 -19.69 11.85
C PRO A 286 8.83 -20.78 12.55
N MET A 287 8.47 -21.81 11.81
CA MET A 287 7.68 -22.92 12.36
C MET A 287 8.51 -23.73 13.35
N SER A 288 7.94 -24.00 14.52
CA SER A 288 8.50 -24.87 15.54
C SER A 288 7.37 -25.34 16.46
N SER A 289 7.41 -26.60 16.90
CA SER A 289 6.42 -27.14 17.84
C SER A 289 6.32 -26.31 19.12
N VAL A 290 7.44 -25.73 19.58
CA VAL A 290 7.47 -24.86 20.77
C VAL A 290 6.72 -23.55 20.51
N ASN A 291 6.86 -22.96 19.32
CA ASN A 291 6.18 -21.72 18.94
C ASN A 291 4.67 -21.94 18.85
N VAL A 292 4.24 -23.05 18.24
CA VAL A 292 2.83 -23.43 18.11
C VAL A 292 2.19 -23.64 19.48
N ILE A 293 2.81 -24.45 20.35
CA ILE A 293 2.29 -24.70 21.70
C ILE A 293 2.21 -23.38 22.49
N SER A 294 3.29 -22.59 22.48
CA SER A 294 3.31 -21.29 23.16
C SER A 294 2.23 -20.32 22.64
N TYR A 295 1.95 -20.34 21.34
CA TYR A 295 0.89 -19.53 20.74
C TYR A 295 -0.50 -20.00 21.20
N LEU A 296 -0.76 -21.31 21.17
CA LEU A 296 -2.04 -21.90 21.60
C LEU A 296 -2.31 -21.68 23.09
N GLU A 297 -1.30 -21.82 23.93
CA GLU A 297 -1.37 -21.53 25.37
C GLU A 297 -1.73 -20.06 25.63
N ARG A 298 -1.07 -19.13 24.94
CA ARG A 298 -1.37 -17.69 25.02
C ARG A 298 -2.79 -17.36 24.59
N LYS A 299 -3.29 -18.03 23.56
CA LYS A 299 -4.68 -17.87 23.07
C LYS A 299 -5.71 -18.67 23.88
N LYS A 300 -5.28 -19.48 24.86
CA LYS A 300 -6.13 -20.35 25.69
C LYS A 300 -7.02 -21.28 24.84
N VAL A 301 -6.47 -21.82 23.75
CA VAL A 301 -7.21 -22.70 22.84
C VAL A 301 -7.00 -24.16 23.26
N PRO A 302 -8.07 -24.93 23.55
CA PRO A 302 -7.94 -26.36 23.84
C PRO A 302 -7.49 -27.15 22.60
N LEU A 303 -6.55 -28.09 22.75
CA LEU A 303 -6.03 -28.87 21.62
C LEU A 303 -7.12 -29.69 20.90
N ASN A 304 -8.12 -30.18 21.64
CA ASN A 304 -9.23 -30.95 21.04
C ASN A 304 -10.14 -30.09 20.14
N ASP A 305 -10.10 -28.77 20.31
CA ASP A 305 -10.83 -27.78 19.51
C ASP A 305 -10.12 -27.45 18.18
N LEU A 306 -8.96 -28.05 17.89
CA LEU A 306 -8.20 -27.77 16.66
C LEU A 306 -8.63 -28.67 15.49
N GLU A 307 -8.74 -28.07 14.32
CA GLU A 307 -8.95 -28.71 13.02
C GLU A 307 -7.92 -28.19 12.02
N GLU A 308 -7.38 -29.10 11.20
CA GLU A 308 -6.45 -28.78 10.12
C GLU A 308 -7.16 -28.89 8.77
N ARG A 309 -6.91 -27.94 7.87
CA ARG A 309 -7.41 -27.93 6.49
C ARG A 309 -6.32 -27.46 5.52
N TYR A 310 -6.33 -27.95 4.30
CA TYR A 310 -5.42 -27.49 3.25
C TYR A 310 -6.17 -26.60 2.27
N ILE A 311 -5.54 -25.52 1.82
CA ILE A 311 -6.06 -24.61 0.79
C ILE A 311 -5.00 -24.41 -0.29
N TRP A 312 -5.46 -24.35 -1.54
CA TRP A 312 -4.67 -24.01 -2.71
C TRP A 312 -4.89 -22.53 -3.06
N CYS A 313 -3.81 -21.77 -3.22
CA CYS A 313 -3.84 -20.40 -3.69
C CYS A 313 -3.38 -20.36 -5.14
N GLU A 314 -4.29 -20.02 -6.04
CA GLU A 314 -4.00 -19.81 -7.46
C GLU A 314 -3.78 -18.32 -7.79
N GLY A 315 -2.85 -18.05 -8.69
CA GLY A 315 -2.67 -16.75 -9.32
C GLY A 315 -3.82 -16.44 -10.27
N GLY A 316 -4.77 -15.60 -9.84
CA GLY A 316 -5.86 -15.14 -10.70
C GLY A 316 -5.32 -14.35 -11.89
N LYS A 317 -5.45 -14.91 -13.11
CA LYS A 317 -5.38 -14.08 -14.33
C LYS A 317 -6.60 -13.16 -14.29
N ALA A 318 -6.35 -11.85 -14.24
CA ALA A 318 -7.40 -10.86 -14.47
C ALA A 318 -7.93 -11.05 -15.90
N VAL A 319 -9.05 -11.74 -16.04
CA VAL A 319 -9.79 -11.81 -17.29
C VAL A 319 -10.56 -10.49 -17.39
N HIS A 320 -10.11 -9.60 -18.27
CA HIS A 320 -10.92 -8.49 -18.72
C HIS A 320 -12.18 -9.07 -19.39
N GLN A 321 -13.32 -8.99 -18.72
CA GLN A 321 -14.60 -9.08 -19.42
C GLN A 321 -14.79 -7.79 -20.22
N ALA A 322 -15.05 -7.99 -21.51
CA ALA A 322 -15.09 -6.99 -22.57
C ALA A 322 -16.21 -5.95 -22.41
#